data_AF-A0A7S0ZP07-F1
#
_entry.id   AF-A0A7S0ZP07-F1
#
_cell.length_a   1.000
_cell.length_b   1.000
_cell.length_c   1.000
_cell.angle_alpha   90.00
_cell.angle_beta   90.00
_cell.angle_gamma   90.00
#
_symmetry.space_group_name_H-M   'P 1'
#
loop_
_entity.id
_entity.type
_entity.pdbx_description
1 polymer ?
#
loop_
_entity_poly.entity_id
_entity_poly.type
_entity_poly.pdbx_seq_one_letter_code
_entity_poly.pdbx_strand_id
1 'polypeptide(L)'
;QQPQPQQQLQQQQQQQQRQPFSFDEIAEHEEVLSDARRHMVAQILKLNNAANYGFITKVGVEVLEAALDVMRVARNADESDDSQWAAQVLSEDVLASFDAIRGFLRETELHLKQVNPQLSCNEKLVQLLTGWAQRWEYGARFLVDVHVTNALDSFIAQLREIKHSTPTFAALCDSCDPELFLVLPRLFVLSYLGSPDQQRGLVQLLMPHRFSSGRVARADDALHALHESSLRIRGVLQTLSVGLPAKHSWDLLVAAAIGDDTEFRKRPEAAVVQEFVLELETWSMELQRRCPEDWNQCSAVIMRSLQAPERK
;
A
#
# COMPACT_ATOMS: atom_id res chain seq x y z
N GLN A 1 -65.39 7.38 4.92
CA GLN A 1 -64.69 8.49 4.26
C GLN A 1 -63.68 7.87 3.31
N GLN A 2 -64.00 7.79 2.02
CA GLN A 2 -63.08 7.29 1.01
C GLN A 2 -61.99 8.35 0.79
N PRO A 3 -60.69 7.97 0.70
CA PRO A 3 -59.65 8.93 0.36
C PRO A 3 -59.95 9.51 -1.01
N GLN A 4 -59.83 10.83 -1.15
CA GLN A 4 -60.03 11.50 -2.43
C GLN A 4 -59.03 10.96 -3.48
N PRO A 5 -59.43 10.85 -4.77
CA PRO A 5 -58.58 10.29 -5.83
C PRO A 5 -57.18 10.93 -5.92
N GLN A 6 -57.04 12.19 -5.52
CA GLN A 6 -55.77 12.92 -5.48
C GLN A 6 -54.79 12.39 -4.42
N GLN A 7 -55.27 11.93 -3.27
CA GLN A 7 -54.40 11.33 -2.24
C GLN A 7 -53.87 9.96 -2.66
N GLN A 8 -54.65 9.19 -3.43
CA GLN A 8 -54.20 7.91 -3.99
C GLN A 8 -53.15 8.09 -5.09
N LEU A 9 -53.31 9.09 -5.96
CA LEU A 9 -52.30 9.43 -6.97
C LEU A 9 -50.99 9.91 -6.34
N GLN A 10 -51.08 10.72 -5.27
CA GLN A 10 -49.89 11.23 -4.57
C GLN A 10 -49.18 10.13 -3.77
N GLN A 11 -49.92 9.18 -3.19
CA GLN A 11 -49.34 7.98 -2.57
C GLN A 11 -48.73 7.01 -3.60
N GLN A 12 -49.32 6.85 -4.79
CA GLN A 12 -48.71 6.05 -5.86
C GLN A 12 -47.42 6.67 -6.40
N GLN A 13 -47.36 7.99 -6.56
CA GLN A 13 -46.13 8.69 -6.97
C GLN A 13 -45.05 8.63 -5.89
N GLN A 14 -45.40 8.72 -4.60
CA GLN A 14 -44.44 8.53 -3.51
C GLN A 14 -43.99 7.08 -3.33
N GLN A 15 -44.83 6.10 -3.69
CA GLN A 15 -44.43 4.67 -3.71
C GLN A 15 -43.53 4.34 -4.90
N GLN A 16 -43.74 4.96 -6.07
CA GLN A 16 -42.83 4.81 -7.23
C GLN A 16 -41.46 5.44 -6.98
N GLN A 17 -41.36 6.52 -6.20
CA GLN A 17 -40.08 7.10 -5.79
C GLN A 17 -39.36 6.33 -4.66
N ARG A 18 -40.02 5.32 -4.07
CA ARG A 18 -39.49 4.51 -2.95
C ARG A 18 -39.34 3.03 -3.29
N GLN A 19 -39.45 2.63 -4.56
CA GLN A 19 -39.10 1.26 -4.91
C GLN A 19 -37.57 1.13 -4.93
N PRO A 20 -36.99 0.27 -4.09
CA PRO A 20 -35.59 -0.10 -4.27
C PRO A 20 -35.45 -0.72 -5.66
N PHE A 21 -34.42 -0.31 -6.40
CA PHE A 21 -34.10 -0.89 -7.70
C PHE A 21 -34.11 -2.42 -7.61
N SER A 22 -34.64 -3.08 -8.63
CA SER A 22 -34.53 -4.53 -8.73
C SER A 22 -33.05 -4.93 -8.83
N PHE A 23 -32.71 -6.13 -8.38
CA PHE A 23 -31.33 -6.64 -8.44
C PHE A 23 -30.75 -6.57 -9.86
N ASP A 24 -31.60 -6.83 -10.87
CA ASP A 24 -31.22 -6.79 -12.28
C ASP A 24 -30.92 -5.36 -12.76
N GLU A 25 -31.70 -4.35 -12.32
CA GLU A 25 -31.43 -2.93 -12.64
C GLU A 25 -30.16 -2.41 -11.95
N ILE A 26 -29.85 -2.88 -10.73
CA ILE A 26 -28.60 -2.55 -10.04
C ILE A 26 -27.40 -3.16 -10.76
N ALA A 27 -27.51 -4.43 -11.18
CA ALA A 27 -26.46 -5.13 -11.90
C ALA A 27 -26.19 -4.48 -13.27
N GLU A 28 -27.23 -4.15 -14.02
CA GLU A 28 -27.13 -3.45 -15.30
C GLU A 28 -26.48 -2.06 -15.12
N HIS A 29 -26.84 -1.33 -14.06
CA HIS A 29 -26.22 -0.05 -13.78
C HIS A 29 -24.73 -0.16 -13.42
N GLU A 30 -24.33 -1.15 -12.63
CA GLU A 30 -22.92 -1.36 -12.27
C GLU A 30 -22.09 -1.80 -13.49
N GLU A 31 -22.66 -2.61 -14.38
CA GLU A 31 -22.02 -3.01 -15.64
C GLU A 31 -21.76 -1.81 -16.55
N VAL A 32 -22.77 -0.96 -16.76
CA VAL A 32 -22.64 0.28 -17.55
C VAL A 32 -21.58 1.21 -16.94
N LEU A 33 -21.52 1.32 -15.61
CA LEU A 33 -20.51 2.11 -14.92
C LEU A 33 -19.11 1.52 -15.06
N SER A 34 -18.95 0.20 -14.97
CA SER A 34 -17.67 -0.48 -15.20
C SER A 34 -17.17 -0.25 -16.63
N ASP A 35 -18.04 -0.38 -17.63
CA ASP A 35 -17.66 -0.12 -19.03
C ASP A 35 -17.27 1.35 -19.28
N ALA A 36 -18.00 2.30 -18.68
CA ALA A 36 -17.64 3.71 -18.74
C ALA A 36 -16.28 4.00 -18.08
N ARG A 37 -15.98 3.36 -16.93
CA ARG A 37 -14.67 3.46 -16.25
C ARG A 37 -13.56 2.90 -17.15
N ARG A 38 -13.73 1.70 -17.70
CA ARG A 38 -12.79 1.07 -18.63
C ARG A 38 -12.48 1.96 -19.82
N HIS A 39 -13.52 2.50 -20.45
CA HIS A 39 -13.34 3.38 -21.60
C HIS A 39 -12.57 4.64 -21.22
N MET A 40 -12.94 5.29 -20.11
CA MET A 40 -12.29 6.52 -19.65
C MET A 40 -10.80 6.29 -19.35
N VAL A 41 -10.47 5.24 -18.60
CA VAL A 41 -9.08 4.88 -18.27
C VAL A 41 -8.28 4.62 -19.55
N ALA A 42 -8.85 3.90 -20.52
CA ALA A 42 -8.19 3.66 -21.80
C ALA A 42 -7.90 4.96 -22.58
N GLN A 43 -8.79 5.96 -22.51
CA GLN A 43 -8.54 7.26 -23.15
C GLN A 43 -7.47 8.07 -22.40
N ILE A 44 -7.49 8.07 -21.06
CA ILE A 44 -6.46 8.72 -20.24
C ILE A 44 -5.09 8.11 -20.54
N LEU A 45 -5.01 6.79 -20.68
CA LEU A 45 -3.77 6.10 -21.02
C LEU A 45 -3.24 6.51 -22.40
N LYS A 46 -4.11 6.60 -23.41
CA LYS A 46 -3.74 7.10 -24.73
C LYS A 46 -3.23 8.54 -24.67
N LEU A 47 -3.89 9.38 -23.87
CA LEU A 47 -3.49 10.77 -23.66
C LEU A 47 -2.12 10.87 -22.98
N ASN A 48 -1.88 10.07 -21.94
CA ASN A 48 -0.59 9.94 -21.28
C ASN A 48 0.52 9.58 -22.26
N ASN A 49 0.31 8.51 -23.05
CA ASN A 49 1.32 8.03 -23.99
C ASN A 49 1.60 9.03 -25.13
N ALA A 50 0.64 9.92 -25.44
CA ALA A 50 0.81 10.98 -26.43
C ALA A 50 1.48 12.25 -25.86
N ALA A 51 1.28 12.55 -24.57
CA ALA A 51 1.82 13.74 -23.92
C ALA A 51 3.23 13.51 -23.32
N ASN A 52 3.48 12.32 -22.76
CA ASN A 52 4.69 11.96 -22.03
C ASN A 52 5.58 11.04 -22.88
N TYR A 53 6.38 11.64 -23.77
CA TYR A 53 7.34 10.90 -24.59
C TYR A 53 8.42 10.25 -23.70
N GLY A 54 8.50 8.91 -23.73
CA GLY A 54 9.56 8.14 -23.06
C GLY A 54 9.11 7.31 -21.85
N PHE A 55 7.88 7.50 -21.35
CA PHE A 55 7.33 6.71 -20.25
C PHE A 55 6.03 6.01 -20.69
N ILE A 56 6.09 4.69 -20.90
CA ILE A 56 4.92 3.88 -21.25
C ILE A 56 4.34 3.31 -19.96
N THR A 57 3.30 3.94 -19.44
CA THR A 57 2.54 3.40 -18.32
C THR A 57 1.76 2.17 -18.80
N LYS A 58 1.76 1.08 -18.01
CA LYS A 58 1.01 -0.16 -18.30
C LYS A 58 0.00 -0.46 -17.18
N VAL A 59 -0.82 0.53 -16.86
CA VAL A 59 -1.83 0.45 -15.80
C VAL A 59 -3.21 0.42 -16.44
N GLY A 60 -4.08 -0.48 -15.98
CA GLY A 60 -5.43 -0.64 -16.49
C GLY A 60 -6.51 -0.29 -15.47
N VAL A 61 -7.75 -0.60 -15.83
CA VAL A 61 -8.94 -0.32 -15.02
C VAL A 61 -8.91 -1.04 -13.67
N GLU A 62 -8.21 -2.17 -13.59
CA GLU A 62 -8.10 -3.02 -12.41
C GLU A 62 -7.58 -2.25 -11.19
N VAL A 63 -6.74 -1.23 -11.41
CA VAL A 63 -6.24 -0.36 -10.34
C VAL A 63 -7.36 0.50 -9.75
N LEU A 64 -8.22 1.06 -10.61
CA LEU A 64 -9.37 1.85 -10.19
C LEU A 64 -10.43 0.99 -9.52
N GLU A 65 -10.69 -0.21 -10.06
CA GLU A 65 -11.63 -1.16 -9.48
C GLU A 65 -11.15 -1.62 -8.08
N ALA A 66 -9.88 -1.99 -7.93
CA ALA A 66 -9.30 -2.33 -6.64
C ALA A 66 -9.39 -1.17 -5.63
N ALA A 67 -9.12 0.06 -6.05
CA ALA A 67 -9.26 1.24 -5.19
C ALA A 67 -10.71 1.50 -4.75
N LEU A 68 -11.67 1.34 -5.65
CA LEU A 68 -13.09 1.47 -5.33
C LEU A 68 -13.55 0.38 -4.36
N ASP A 69 -13.04 -0.85 -4.51
CA ASP A 69 -13.35 -1.97 -3.63
C ASP A 69 -12.85 -1.72 -2.21
N VAL A 70 -11.60 -1.30 -2.06
CA VAL A 70 -11.02 -0.93 -0.76
C VAL A 70 -11.81 0.19 -0.11
N MET A 71 -12.13 1.26 -0.84
CA MET A 71 -12.88 2.40 -0.28
C MET A 71 -14.33 2.05 0.07
N ARG A 72 -14.94 1.10 -0.64
CA ARG A 72 -16.27 0.57 -0.32
C ARG A 72 -16.24 -0.27 0.96
N VAL A 73 -15.21 -1.09 1.15
CA VAL A 73 -15.01 -1.86 2.40
C VAL A 73 -14.76 -0.90 3.56
N ALA A 74 -13.85 0.06 3.41
CA ALA A 74 -13.48 1.04 4.43
C ALA A 74 -14.68 1.88 4.91
N ARG A 75 -15.62 2.21 4.02
CA ARG A 75 -16.85 2.94 4.39
C ARG A 75 -17.78 2.15 5.30
N ASN A 76 -17.74 0.82 5.20
CA ASN A 76 -18.59 -0.08 5.98
C ASN A 76 -17.86 -0.66 7.20
N ALA A 77 -16.55 -0.42 7.31
CA ALA A 77 -15.74 -0.84 8.44
C ALA A 77 -15.97 0.07 9.65
N ASP A 78 -15.70 -0.45 10.84
CA ASP A 78 -15.68 0.34 12.05
C ASP A 78 -14.49 1.32 12.00
N GLU A 79 -14.66 2.55 12.49
CA GLU A 79 -13.64 3.61 12.40
C GLU A 79 -12.33 3.25 13.12
N SER A 80 -12.36 2.25 14.00
CA SER A 80 -11.19 1.74 14.73
C SER A 80 -10.36 0.68 13.98
N ASP A 81 -10.83 0.20 12.83
CA ASP A 81 -10.13 -0.87 12.08
C ASP A 81 -9.04 -0.30 11.15
N ASP A 82 -7.84 -0.13 11.72
CA ASP A 82 -6.63 0.29 11.02
C ASP A 82 -5.99 -0.82 10.15
N SER A 83 -6.64 -2.00 10.01
CA SER A 83 -6.04 -3.17 9.33
C SER A 83 -5.78 -3.00 7.84
N GLN A 84 -6.37 -1.99 7.17
CA GLN A 84 -6.24 -1.73 5.72
C GLN A 84 -5.65 -0.35 5.42
N TRP A 85 -4.82 0.19 6.32
CA TRP A 85 -4.33 1.56 6.24
C TRP A 85 -3.58 1.89 4.94
N ALA A 86 -2.64 1.04 4.52
CA ALA A 86 -1.83 1.26 3.32
C ALA A 86 -2.70 1.17 2.06
N ALA A 87 -3.57 0.17 2.00
CA ALA A 87 -4.52 0.01 0.91
C ALA A 87 -5.42 1.23 0.74
N GLN A 88 -5.93 1.79 1.84
CA GLN A 88 -6.78 2.97 1.81
C GLN A 88 -6.02 4.22 1.35
N VAL A 89 -4.81 4.45 1.85
CA VAL A 89 -3.95 5.58 1.42
C VAL A 89 -3.65 5.50 -0.08
N LEU A 90 -3.30 4.32 -0.60
CA LEU A 90 -3.09 4.11 -2.03
C LEU A 90 -4.37 4.34 -2.84
N SER A 91 -5.51 3.86 -2.33
CA SER A 91 -6.81 4.02 -2.99
C SER A 91 -7.23 5.49 -3.07
N GLU A 92 -7.02 6.27 -2.02
CA GLU A 92 -7.23 7.72 -2.02
C GLU A 92 -6.38 8.42 -3.09
N ASP A 93 -5.09 8.07 -3.20
CA ASP A 93 -4.19 8.63 -4.21
C ASP A 93 -4.63 8.27 -5.65
N VAL A 94 -5.03 7.01 -5.89
CA VAL A 94 -5.56 6.55 -7.18
C VAL A 94 -6.83 7.31 -7.56
N LEU A 95 -7.79 7.41 -6.65
CA LEU A 95 -9.07 8.09 -6.89
C LEU A 95 -8.89 9.61 -7.08
N ALA A 96 -8.08 10.24 -6.24
CA ALA A 96 -7.80 11.67 -6.33
C ALA A 96 -7.13 12.02 -7.67
N SER A 97 -6.17 11.21 -8.13
CA SER A 97 -5.52 11.43 -9.43
C SER A 97 -6.46 11.19 -10.62
N PHE A 98 -7.35 10.20 -10.52
CA PHE A 98 -8.38 9.95 -11.54
C PHE A 98 -9.35 11.14 -11.64
N ASP A 99 -9.85 11.63 -10.50
CA ASP A 99 -10.78 12.75 -10.48
C ASP A 99 -10.12 14.07 -10.88
N ALA A 100 -8.83 14.27 -10.56
CA ALA A 100 -8.07 15.44 -11.02
C ALA A 100 -7.99 15.52 -12.55
N ILE A 101 -7.71 14.40 -13.23
CA ILE A 101 -7.71 14.35 -14.71
C ILE A 101 -9.12 14.59 -15.26
N ARG A 102 -10.14 13.97 -14.67
CA ARG A 102 -11.53 14.18 -15.11
C ARG A 102 -11.97 15.63 -14.96
N GLY A 103 -11.60 16.28 -13.86
CA GLY A 103 -11.83 17.70 -13.63
C GLY A 103 -11.16 18.54 -14.71
N PHE A 104 -9.87 18.29 -14.97
CA PHE A 104 -9.13 18.98 -16.03
C PHE A 104 -9.76 18.79 -17.41
N LEU A 105 -10.18 17.58 -17.78
CA LEU A 105 -10.80 17.32 -19.08
C LEU A 105 -12.13 18.06 -19.25
N ARG A 106 -12.95 18.14 -18.20
CA ARG A 106 -14.21 18.92 -18.20
C ARG A 106 -13.95 20.42 -18.35
N GLU A 107 -12.94 20.95 -17.65
CA GLU A 107 -12.53 22.36 -17.81
C GLU A 107 -12.02 22.65 -19.22
N THR A 108 -11.27 21.70 -19.78
CA THR A 108 -10.64 21.80 -21.10
C THR A 108 -11.66 21.70 -22.23
N GLU A 109 -12.73 20.92 -22.06
CA GLU A 109 -13.83 20.80 -23.02
C GLU A 109 -14.42 22.17 -23.39
N LEU A 110 -14.56 23.07 -22.41
CA LEU A 110 -15.08 24.43 -22.61
C LEU A 110 -14.13 25.33 -23.42
N HIS A 111 -12.84 25.00 -23.47
CA HIS A 111 -11.79 25.83 -24.05
C HIS A 111 -10.88 25.06 -25.02
N LEU A 112 -11.38 24.02 -25.68
CA LEU A 112 -10.57 23.07 -26.46
C LEU A 112 -9.70 23.74 -27.53
N LYS A 113 -10.15 24.87 -28.09
CA LYS A 113 -9.40 25.68 -29.07
C LYS A 113 -8.10 26.29 -28.54
N GLN A 114 -7.95 26.37 -27.21
CA GLN A 114 -6.78 26.93 -26.53
C GLN A 114 -5.75 25.85 -26.16
N VAL A 115 -6.09 24.57 -26.32
CA VAL A 115 -5.16 23.45 -26.06
C VAL A 115 -4.10 23.43 -27.14
N ASN A 116 -2.82 23.34 -26.73
CA ASN A 116 -1.74 23.20 -27.69
C ASN A 116 -1.85 21.82 -28.36
N PRO A 117 -1.93 21.74 -29.71
CA PRO A 117 -1.99 20.46 -30.42
C PRO A 117 -0.82 19.54 -30.11
N GLN A 118 0.34 20.10 -29.79
CA GLN A 118 1.46 19.36 -29.22
C GLN A 118 1.20 19.17 -27.72
N LEU A 119 0.64 18.00 -27.36
CA LEU A 119 0.17 17.72 -25.99
C LEU A 119 1.25 17.89 -24.92
N SER A 120 2.51 17.56 -25.24
CA SER A 120 3.67 17.72 -24.36
C SER A 120 3.95 19.18 -23.98
N CYS A 121 3.41 20.16 -24.71
CA CYS A 121 3.55 21.59 -24.41
C CYS A 121 2.45 22.12 -23.49
N ASN A 122 1.50 21.27 -23.06
CA ASN A 122 0.48 21.64 -22.09
C ASN A 122 0.96 21.25 -20.69
N GLU A 123 1.64 22.17 -19.99
CA GLU A 123 2.32 21.90 -18.71
C GLU A 123 1.39 21.29 -17.64
N LYS A 124 0.19 21.86 -17.44
CA LYS A 124 -0.80 21.32 -16.48
C LYS A 124 -1.23 19.90 -16.84
N LEU A 125 -1.41 19.61 -18.13
CA LEU A 125 -1.78 18.27 -18.60
C LEU A 125 -0.64 17.27 -18.33
N VAL A 126 0.60 17.61 -18.72
CA VAL A 126 1.78 16.78 -18.50
C VAL A 126 1.99 16.50 -17.01
N GLN A 127 1.84 17.51 -16.14
CA GLN A 127 1.95 17.37 -14.70
C GLN A 127 0.89 16.40 -14.14
N LEU A 128 -0.38 16.56 -14.55
CA LEU A 128 -1.47 15.70 -14.11
C LEU A 128 -1.28 14.25 -14.59
N LEU A 129 -0.89 14.06 -15.85
CA LEU A 129 -0.67 12.73 -16.42
C LEU A 129 0.53 12.04 -15.78
N THR A 130 1.61 12.77 -15.50
CA THR A 130 2.78 12.23 -14.78
C THR A 130 2.40 11.81 -13.36
N GLY A 131 1.68 12.67 -12.64
CA GLY A 131 1.22 12.37 -11.28
C GLY A 131 0.21 11.22 -11.22
N TRP A 132 -0.66 11.09 -12.24
CA TRP A 132 -1.58 9.97 -12.39
C TRP A 132 -0.82 8.68 -12.69
N ALA A 133 0.08 8.68 -13.67
CA ALA A 133 0.86 7.52 -14.06
C ALA A 133 1.63 6.93 -12.88
N GLN A 134 2.30 7.78 -12.08
CA GLN A 134 3.04 7.36 -10.90
C GLN A 134 2.13 6.70 -9.84
N ARG A 135 1.01 7.34 -9.47
CA ARG A 135 0.10 6.81 -8.45
C ARG A 135 -0.57 5.51 -8.90
N TRP A 136 -0.88 5.41 -10.19
CA TRP A 136 -1.47 4.21 -10.76
C TRP A 136 -0.48 3.08 -10.89
N GLU A 137 0.81 3.36 -11.10
CA GLU A 137 1.86 2.36 -11.03
C GLU A 137 1.98 1.77 -9.61
N TYR A 138 1.94 2.62 -8.58
CA TYR A 138 1.90 2.15 -7.18
C TYR A 138 0.65 1.32 -6.91
N GLY A 139 -0.51 1.76 -7.39
CA GLY A 139 -1.75 1.00 -7.28
C GLY A 139 -1.70 -0.36 -7.98
N ALA A 140 -1.22 -0.41 -9.22
CA ALA A 140 -1.04 -1.68 -9.95
C ALA A 140 -0.12 -2.65 -9.21
N ARG A 141 0.89 -2.10 -8.55
CA ARG A 141 1.92 -2.87 -7.88
C ARG A 141 1.53 -3.38 -6.48
N PHE A 142 0.85 -2.55 -5.70
CA PHE A 142 0.62 -2.80 -4.27
C PHE A 142 -0.85 -2.92 -3.87
N LEU A 143 -1.80 -2.65 -4.78
CA LEU A 143 -3.24 -2.66 -4.47
C LEU A 143 -4.00 -3.80 -5.15
N VAL A 144 -3.57 -4.21 -6.35
CA VAL A 144 -4.31 -5.18 -7.18
C VAL A 144 -4.16 -6.62 -6.67
N ASP A 145 -2.95 -7.03 -6.26
CA ASP A 145 -2.73 -8.35 -5.69
C ASP A 145 -3.01 -8.34 -4.18
N VAL A 146 -4.10 -9.00 -3.78
CA VAL A 146 -4.54 -9.09 -2.38
C VAL A 146 -3.47 -9.61 -1.43
N HIS A 147 -2.56 -10.50 -1.88
CA HIS A 147 -1.48 -11.01 -1.04
C HIS A 147 -0.39 -9.97 -0.81
N VAL A 148 -0.10 -9.14 -1.81
CA VAL A 148 0.83 -8.01 -1.67
C VAL A 148 0.19 -6.93 -0.80
N THR A 149 -1.08 -6.58 -1.05
CA THR A 149 -1.82 -5.57 -0.29
C THR A 149 -1.86 -5.93 1.20
N ASN A 150 -2.29 -7.15 1.54
CA ASN A 150 -2.38 -7.61 2.93
C ASN A 150 -1.01 -7.67 3.62
N ALA A 151 0.04 -8.06 2.90
CA ALA A 151 1.41 -8.07 3.43
C ALA A 151 1.88 -6.64 3.74
N LEU A 152 1.64 -5.70 2.82
CA LEU A 152 1.97 -4.29 3.00
C LEU A 152 1.20 -3.68 4.16
N ASP A 153 -0.11 -3.88 4.25
CA ASP A 153 -0.93 -3.40 5.37
C ASP A 153 -0.43 -3.94 6.72
N SER A 154 -0.14 -5.24 6.78
CA SER A 154 0.45 -5.87 7.98
C SER A 154 1.79 -5.26 8.36
N PHE A 155 2.64 -4.91 7.38
CA PHE A 155 3.91 -4.29 7.64
C PHE A 155 3.74 -2.84 8.12
N ILE A 156 2.83 -2.06 7.51
CA ILE A 156 2.53 -0.69 7.94
C ILE A 156 1.94 -0.68 9.36
N ALA A 157 1.05 -1.62 9.70
CA ALA A 157 0.53 -1.74 11.06
C ALA A 157 1.66 -1.98 12.08
N GLN A 158 2.60 -2.86 11.76
CA GLN A 158 3.79 -3.08 12.60
C GLN A 158 4.65 -1.81 12.71
N LEU A 159 4.92 -1.12 11.61
CA LEU A 159 5.70 0.12 11.64
C LEU A 159 5.02 1.23 12.45
N ARG A 160 3.68 1.31 12.42
CA ARG A 160 2.91 2.23 13.26
C ARG A 160 3.02 1.86 14.75
N GLU A 161 2.94 0.58 15.10
CA GLU A 161 3.17 0.13 16.49
C GLU A 161 4.61 0.45 16.95
N ILE A 162 5.61 0.25 16.09
CA ILE A 162 7.00 0.60 16.37
C ILE A 162 7.15 2.11 16.53
N LYS A 163 6.53 2.92 15.65
CA LYS A 163 6.53 4.39 15.75
C LYS A 163 5.91 4.86 17.07
N HIS A 164 4.83 4.23 17.51
CA HIS A 164 4.18 4.59 18.77
C HIS A 164 5.00 4.21 20.01
N SER A 165 5.68 3.05 19.97
CA SER A 165 6.40 2.50 21.12
C SER A 165 7.88 2.91 21.20
N THR A 166 8.49 3.33 20.10
CA THR A 166 9.92 3.62 20.00
C THR A 166 10.18 5.07 19.56
N PRO A 167 10.48 5.99 20.50
CA PRO A 167 10.66 7.42 20.20
C PRO A 167 11.75 7.71 19.17
N THR A 168 12.84 6.93 19.18
CA THR A 168 13.93 7.07 18.20
C THR A 168 13.44 6.85 16.78
N PHE A 169 12.62 5.81 16.55
CA PHE A 169 12.03 5.56 15.23
C PHE A 169 11.00 6.63 14.84
N ALA A 170 10.21 7.13 15.79
CA ALA A 170 9.31 8.25 15.54
C ALA A 170 10.06 9.50 15.07
N ALA A 171 11.18 9.83 15.73
CA ALA A 171 12.03 10.95 15.34
C ALA A 171 12.57 10.78 13.90
N LEU A 172 13.06 9.59 13.53
CA LEU A 172 13.51 9.30 12.17
C LEU A 172 12.40 9.50 11.13
N CYS A 173 11.17 9.06 11.43
CA CYS A 173 10.03 9.22 10.55
C CYS A 173 9.61 10.69 10.39
N ASP A 174 9.56 11.43 11.50
CA ASP A 174 9.05 12.81 11.52
C ASP A 174 10.05 13.80 10.91
N SER A 175 11.35 13.57 11.06
CA SER A 175 12.40 14.38 10.43
C SER A 175 12.71 13.96 8.98
N CYS A 176 12.13 12.86 8.50
CA CYS A 176 12.51 12.21 7.23
C CYS A 176 14.03 11.95 7.15
N ASP A 177 14.60 11.44 8.25
CA ASP A 177 16.04 11.22 8.37
C ASP A 177 16.54 10.23 7.30
N PRO A 178 17.66 10.51 6.60
CA PRO A 178 18.25 9.56 5.65
C PRO A 178 18.56 8.19 6.24
N GLU A 179 18.84 8.08 7.53
CA GLU A 179 19.06 6.81 8.24
C GLU A 179 17.84 5.89 8.18
N LEU A 180 16.64 6.43 7.98
CA LEU A 180 15.41 5.66 7.81
C LEU A 180 15.50 4.69 6.61
N PHE A 181 16.22 5.07 5.56
CA PHE A 181 16.44 4.19 4.40
C PHE A 181 17.39 3.02 4.70
N LEU A 182 18.13 3.08 5.81
CA LEU A 182 18.89 1.94 6.33
C LEU A 182 18.06 1.10 7.29
N VAL A 183 17.16 1.72 8.06
CA VAL A 183 16.33 1.05 9.08
C VAL A 183 15.13 0.31 8.47
N LEU A 184 14.39 0.93 7.55
CA LEU A 184 13.20 0.32 6.93
C LEU A 184 13.46 -1.05 6.28
N PRO A 185 14.54 -1.24 5.49
CA PRO A 185 14.88 -2.56 4.93
C PRO A 185 15.12 -3.62 6.01
N ARG A 186 15.77 -3.25 7.13
CA ARG A 186 16.03 -4.17 8.26
C ARG A 186 14.72 -4.56 8.94
N LEU A 187 13.84 -3.59 9.21
CA LEU A 187 12.52 -3.85 9.79
C LEU A 187 11.64 -4.67 8.85
N PHE A 188 11.72 -4.46 7.54
CA PHE A 188 11.01 -5.26 6.55
C PHE A 188 11.43 -6.73 6.59
N VAL A 189 12.73 -7.00 6.54
CA VAL A 189 13.25 -8.38 6.65
C VAL A 189 12.84 -8.99 7.99
N LEU A 190 12.96 -8.24 9.09
CA LEU A 190 12.56 -8.71 10.41
C LEU A 190 11.04 -9.02 10.50
N SER A 191 10.20 -8.21 9.86
CA SER A 191 8.75 -8.44 9.75
C SER A 191 8.43 -9.73 9.02
N TYR A 192 9.13 -9.99 7.90
CA TYR A 192 9.02 -11.27 7.19
C TYR A 192 9.39 -12.46 8.09
N LEU A 193 10.48 -12.36 8.85
CA LEU A 193 10.90 -13.43 9.75
C LEU A 193 9.92 -13.64 10.92
N GLY A 194 9.15 -12.63 11.29
CA GLY A 194 8.11 -12.73 12.29
C GLY A 194 6.87 -13.49 11.80
N SER A 195 6.47 -13.25 10.55
CA SER A 195 5.28 -13.84 9.94
C SER A 195 5.52 -14.17 8.45
N PRO A 196 6.28 -15.24 8.12
CA PRO A 196 6.73 -15.50 6.75
C PRO A 196 5.61 -15.68 5.75
N ASP A 197 4.52 -16.35 6.15
CA ASP A 197 3.37 -16.60 5.29
C ASP A 197 2.57 -15.32 5.01
N GLN A 198 2.43 -14.45 6.01
CA GLN A 198 1.72 -13.18 5.88
C GLN A 198 2.49 -12.19 5.00
N GLN A 199 3.82 -12.16 5.11
CA GLN A 199 4.69 -11.23 4.38
C GLN A 199 5.15 -11.76 3.02
N ARG A 200 4.79 -13.02 2.68
CA ARG A 200 5.29 -13.71 1.50
C ARG A 200 5.07 -12.94 0.20
N GLY A 201 3.86 -12.39 -0.01
CA GLY A 201 3.51 -11.69 -1.25
C GLY A 201 4.45 -10.49 -1.51
N LEU A 202 4.67 -9.67 -0.48
CA LEU A 202 5.54 -8.50 -0.58
C LEU A 202 7.02 -8.88 -0.73
N VAL A 203 7.48 -9.94 -0.07
CA VAL A 203 8.86 -10.43 -0.18
C VAL A 203 9.12 -11.05 -1.55
N GLN A 204 8.15 -11.76 -2.14
CA GLN A 204 8.22 -12.26 -3.51
C GLN A 204 8.28 -11.12 -4.53
N LEU A 205 7.54 -10.03 -4.29
CA LEU A 205 7.55 -8.84 -5.13
C LEU A 205 8.91 -8.13 -5.08
N LEU A 206 9.51 -7.98 -3.89
CA LEU A 206 10.73 -7.19 -3.69
C LEU A 206 12.03 -7.98 -3.81
N MET A 207 11.99 -9.31 -3.64
CA MET A 207 13.15 -10.20 -3.79
C MET A 207 12.78 -11.44 -4.62
N PRO A 208 12.33 -11.27 -5.88
CA PRO A 208 11.84 -12.36 -6.71
C PRO A 208 12.90 -13.45 -6.96
N HIS A 209 14.19 -13.09 -6.97
CA HIS A 209 15.31 -14.02 -7.15
C HIS A 209 15.51 -14.99 -5.97
N ARG A 210 14.88 -14.74 -4.82
CA ARG A 210 14.85 -15.65 -3.66
C ARG A 210 13.78 -16.72 -3.75
N PHE A 211 13.03 -16.74 -4.85
CA PHE A 211 12.00 -17.72 -5.09
C PHE A 211 12.20 -18.45 -6.42
N SER A 212 11.86 -19.75 -6.42
CA SER A 212 11.89 -20.56 -7.63
C SER A 212 10.86 -20.09 -8.66
N SER A 213 11.23 -20.07 -9.93
CA SER A 213 10.27 -19.85 -11.02
C SER A 213 9.28 -21.04 -11.11
N GLY A 214 7.98 -20.80 -10.92
CA GLY A 214 6.95 -21.84 -11.01
C GLY A 214 5.59 -21.40 -10.46
N ARG A 215 4.55 -22.22 -10.63
CA ARG A 215 3.19 -21.91 -10.14
C ARG A 215 3.12 -21.78 -8.61
N VAL A 216 3.98 -22.50 -7.90
CA VAL A 216 4.17 -22.37 -6.45
C VAL A 216 5.62 -21.99 -6.24
N ALA A 217 5.88 -20.69 -6.22
CA ALA A 217 7.20 -20.14 -6.00
C ALA A 217 7.69 -20.51 -4.59
N ARG A 218 8.74 -21.34 -4.46
CA ARG A 218 9.34 -21.78 -3.19
C ARG A 218 10.53 -20.90 -2.83
N ALA A 219 10.71 -20.62 -1.54
CA ALA A 219 11.88 -19.91 -1.04
C ALA A 219 13.15 -20.74 -1.27
N ASP A 220 14.27 -20.07 -1.53
CA ASP A 220 15.58 -20.72 -1.64
C ASP A 220 16.14 -21.13 -0.27
N ASP A 221 17.23 -21.91 -0.28
CA ASP A 221 17.88 -22.39 0.94
C ASP A 221 18.43 -21.24 1.79
N ALA A 222 18.79 -20.11 1.19
CA ALA A 222 19.32 -18.95 1.91
C ALA A 222 18.23 -18.28 2.74
N LEU A 223 17.04 -18.07 2.17
CA LEU A 223 15.89 -17.49 2.88
C LEU A 223 15.40 -18.43 3.98
N HIS A 224 15.45 -19.74 3.75
CA HIS A 224 15.21 -20.75 4.79
C HIS A 224 16.25 -20.69 5.92
N ALA A 225 17.55 -20.58 5.58
CA ALA A 225 18.61 -20.48 6.58
C ALA A 225 18.47 -19.22 7.45
N LEU A 226 18.08 -18.09 6.86
CA LEU A 226 17.77 -16.85 7.59
C LEU A 226 16.60 -17.05 8.57
N HIS A 227 15.52 -17.71 8.12
CA HIS A 227 14.39 -18.02 8.99
C HIS A 227 14.80 -18.86 10.20
N GLU A 228 15.58 -19.93 9.98
CA GLU A 228 16.13 -20.75 11.05
C GLU A 228 17.07 -19.96 11.97
N SER A 229 17.86 -19.02 11.43
CA SER A 229 18.69 -18.10 12.23
C SER A 229 17.84 -17.26 13.17
N SER A 230 16.73 -16.72 12.66
CA SER A 230 15.78 -15.93 13.45
C SER A 230 15.12 -16.75 14.57
N LEU A 231 14.75 -18.00 14.30
CA LEU A 231 14.17 -18.91 15.29
C LEU A 231 15.18 -19.23 16.40
N ARG A 232 16.44 -19.48 16.04
CA ARG A 232 17.51 -19.71 17.02
C ARG A 232 17.69 -18.50 17.94
N ILE A 233 17.77 -17.30 17.38
CA ILE A 233 17.97 -16.08 18.17
C ILE A 233 16.76 -15.79 19.06
N ARG A 234 15.54 -15.99 18.57
CA ARG A 234 14.33 -15.90 19.40
C ARG A 234 14.37 -16.89 20.56
N GLY A 235 14.80 -18.13 20.32
CA GLY A 235 14.97 -19.13 21.37
C GLY A 235 15.99 -18.71 22.43
N VAL A 236 17.15 -18.21 22.01
CA VAL A 236 18.20 -17.66 22.91
C VAL A 236 17.62 -16.52 23.75
N LEU A 237 16.97 -15.54 23.12
CA LEU A 237 16.35 -14.41 23.82
C LEU A 237 15.26 -14.84 24.80
N GLN A 238 14.44 -15.84 24.46
CA GLN A 238 13.42 -16.38 25.36
C GLN A 238 14.03 -17.08 26.59
N THR A 239 15.06 -17.89 26.38
CA THR A 239 15.75 -18.59 27.50
C THR A 239 16.48 -17.63 28.44
N LEU A 240 16.86 -16.46 27.95
CA LEU A 240 17.58 -15.45 28.74
C LEU A 240 16.62 -14.41 29.33
N SER A 241 15.41 -14.32 28.78
CA SER A 241 14.31 -13.48 29.28
C SER A 241 13.42 -14.21 30.29
N VAL A 242 13.91 -15.24 30.99
CA VAL A 242 13.10 -16.00 31.97
C VAL A 242 12.47 -15.04 33.00
N GLY A 243 11.14 -14.89 32.94
CA GLY A 243 10.35 -13.97 33.76
C GLY A 243 9.81 -12.72 33.04
N LEU A 244 10.16 -12.50 31.77
CA LEU A 244 9.66 -11.39 30.94
C LEU A 244 8.73 -11.91 29.82
N PRO A 245 7.69 -11.15 29.42
CA PRO A 245 6.78 -11.52 28.34
C PRO A 245 7.47 -11.74 26.98
N ALA A 246 6.97 -12.66 26.15
CA ALA A 246 7.48 -12.92 24.78
C ALA A 246 7.56 -11.67 23.87
N LYS A 247 6.72 -10.66 24.13
CA LYS A 247 6.76 -9.34 23.49
C LYS A 247 8.15 -8.68 23.61
N HIS A 248 8.87 -8.93 24.71
CA HIS A 248 10.20 -8.35 24.96
C HIS A 248 11.26 -8.84 23.97
N SER A 249 11.20 -10.10 23.49
CA SER A 249 12.21 -10.59 22.55
C SER A 249 12.09 -9.93 21.17
N TRP A 250 10.87 -9.63 20.74
CA TRP A 250 10.63 -8.87 19.51
C TRP A 250 11.06 -7.42 19.66
N ASP A 251 10.67 -6.77 20.75
CA ASP A 251 11.02 -5.37 21.02
C ASP A 251 12.55 -5.17 21.05
N LEU A 252 13.31 -6.12 21.60
CA LEU A 252 14.78 -6.10 21.59
C LEU A 252 15.37 -6.19 20.17
N LEU A 253 14.82 -7.07 19.32
CA LEU A 253 15.27 -7.19 17.93
C LEU A 253 14.94 -5.93 17.12
N VAL A 254 13.76 -5.35 17.36
CA VAL A 254 13.35 -4.08 16.74
C VAL A 254 14.27 -2.94 17.18
N ALA A 255 14.51 -2.79 18.49
CA ALA A 255 15.42 -1.78 19.02
C ALA A 255 16.83 -1.92 18.43
N ALA A 256 17.36 -3.14 18.34
CA ALA A 256 18.65 -3.41 17.72
C ALA A 256 18.66 -3.14 16.21
N ALA A 257 17.58 -3.45 15.50
CA ALA A 257 17.43 -3.14 14.07
C ALA A 257 17.36 -1.63 13.79
N ILE A 258 16.82 -0.84 14.73
CA ILE A 258 16.78 0.63 14.65
C ILE A 258 18.11 1.25 15.10
N GLY A 259 18.88 0.58 15.96
CA GLY A 259 20.09 1.11 16.59
C GLY A 259 19.84 1.78 17.95
N ASP A 260 18.64 1.59 18.53
CA ASP A 260 18.23 2.11 19.83
C ASP A 260 18.47 1.08 20.96
N ASP A 261 19.63 0.40 20.92
CA ASP A 261 19.94 -0.75 21.76
C ASP A 261 21.08 -0.49 22.76
N THR A 262 21.38 0.77 23.04
CA THR A 262 22.53 1.21 23.85
C THR A 262 22.65 0.53 25.21
N GLU A 263 21.53 0.38 25.93
CA GLU A 263 21.48 -0.33 27.22
C GLU A 263 21.52 -1.84 27.07
N PHE A 264 20.96 -2.38 25.97
CA PHE A 264 21.00 -3.80 25.67
C PHE A 264 22.41 -4.27 25.31
N ARG A 265 23.21 -3.44 24.63
CA ARG A 265 24.61 -3.76 24.26
C ARG A 265 25.52 -4.06 25.45
N LYS A 266 25.14 -3.65 26.65
CA LYS A 266 25.89 -3.93 27.89
C LYS A 266 25.66 -5.35 28.41
N ARG A 267 24.68 -6.07 27.86
CA ARG A 267 24.31 -7.41 28.31
C ARG A 267 25.08 -8.49 27.55
N PRO A 268 25.36 -9.66 28.16
CA PRO A 268 26.10 -10.74 27.51
C PRO A 268 25.40 -11.29 26.24
N GLU A 269 24.07 -11.17 26.17
CA GLU A 269 23.26 -11.61 25.03
C GLU A 269 23.40 -10.69 23.81
N ALA A 270 23.95 -9.49 24.00
CA ALA A 270 24.10 -8.52 22.94
C ALA A 270 24.92 -9.05 21.77
N ALA A 271 25.99 -9.81 22.03
CA ALA A 271 26.87 -10.33 20.97
C ALA A 271 26.09 -11.16 19.94
N VAL A 272 25.24 -12.07 20.40
CA VAL A 272 24.43 -12.94 19.53
C VAL A 272 23.40 -12.14 18.73
N VAL A 273 22.78 -11.14 19.36
CA VAL A 273 21.84 -10.24 18.65
C VAL A 273 22.57 -9.37 17.64
N GLN A 274 23.76 -8.86 17.94
CA GLN A 274 24.56 -8.06 17.00
C GLN A 274 24.97 -8.90 15.78
N GLU A 275 25.40 -10.14 15.98
CA GLU A 275 25.70 -11.05 14.87
C GLU A 275 24.49 -11.25 13.96
N PHE A 276 23.30 -11.42 14.54
CA PHE A 276 22.07 -11.52 13.77
C PHE A 276 21.67 -10.20 13.09
N VAL A 277 21.89 -9.05 13.73
CA VAL A 277 21.64 -7.73 13.10
C VAL A 277 22.57 -7.50 11.91
N LEU A 278 23.82 -7.95 11.96
CA LEU A 278 24.73 -7.92 10.81
C LEU A 278 24.27 -8.84 9.67
N GLU A 279 23.71 -10.00 10.01
CA GLU A 279 23.05 -10.86 9.02
C GLU A 279 21.86 -10.12 8.38
N LEU A 280 20.97 -9.51 9.20
CA LEU A 280 19.86 -8.69 8.72
C LEU A 280 20.33 -7.55 7.81
N GLU A 281 21.42 -6.85 8.16
CA GLU A 281 21.98 -5.77 7.36
C GLU A 281 22.37 -6.25 5.97
N THR A 282 22.96 -7.46 5.87
CA THR A 282 23.30 -8.07 4.58
C THR A 282 22.07 -8.27 3.70
N TRP A 283 20.98 -8.80 4.26
CA TRP A 283 19.70 -8.96 3.55
C TRP A 283 19.06 -7.61 3.20
N SER A 284 19.17 -6.64 4.11
CA SER A 284 18.72 -5.26 3.93
C SER A 284 19.41 -4.59 2.72
N MET A 285 20.72 -4.84 2.55
CA MET A 285 21.51 -4.30 1.45
C MET A 285 21.21 -5.02 0.15
N GLU A 286 20.91 -6.32 0.21
CA GLU A 286 20.50 -7.08 -0.96
C GLU A 286 19.17 -6.59 -1.53
N LEU A 287 18.17 -6.41 -0.65
CA LEU A 287 16.86 -5.85 -0.99
C LEU A 287 17.01 -4.53 -1.77
N GLN A 288 17.83 -3.63 -1.26
CA GLN A 288 18.09 -2.32 -1.86
C GLN A 288 18.90 -2.39 -3.17
N ARG A 289 19.75 -3.41 -3.37
CA ARG A 289 20.67 -3.48 -4.52
C ARG A 289 20.13 -4.28 -5.70
N ARG A 290 19.34 -5.33 -5.44
CA ARG A 290 18.86 -6.24 -6.49
C ARG A 290 17.67 -5.67 -7.24
N CYS A 291 16.73 -5.10 -6.50
CA CYS A 291 15.50 -4.50 -7.02
C CYS A 291 15.33 -3.06 -6.48
N PRO A 292 16.26 -2.14 -6.79
CA PRO A 292 16.28 -0.79 -6.19
C PRO A 292 15.02 0.02 -6.50
N GLU A 293 14.51 -0.08 -7.73
CA GLU A 293 13.30 0.62 -8.14
C GLU A 293 12.08 0.15 -7.33
N ASP A 294 11.94 -1.16 -7.19
CA ASP A 294 10.84 -1.80 -6.46
C ASP A 294 10.85 -1.40 -4.98
N TRP A 295 12.04 -1.43 -4.36
CA TRP A 295 12.21 -0.98 -2.99
C TRP A 295 11.94 0.51 -2.85
N ASN A 296 12.42 1.35 -3.76
CA ASN A 296 12.20 2.80 -3.71
C ASN A 296 10.69 3.12 -3.80
N GLN A 297 9.96 2.45 -4.70
CA GLN A 297 8.51 2.60 -4.80
C GLN A 297 7.81 2.13 -3.51
N CYS A 298 8.20 0.97 -2.97
CA CYS A 298 7.65 0.46 -1.70
C CYS A 298 7.92 1.43 -0.54
N SER A 299 9.15 1.94 -0.42
CA SER A 299 9.55 2.90 0.61
C SER A 299 8.77 4.21 0.51
N ALA A 300 8.47 4.69 -0.71
CA ALA A 300 7.63 5.86 -0.91
C ALA A 300 6.21 5.65 -0.39
N VAL A 301 5.63 4.47 -0.65
CA VAL A 301 4.32 4.09 -0.10
C VAL A 301 4.37 4.00 1.42
N ILE A 302 5.39 3.36 1.98
CA ILE A 302 5.60 3.25 3.43
C ILE A 302 5.63 4.64 4.08
N MET A 303 6.46 5.54 3.55
CA MET A 303 6.57 6.90 4.07
C MET A 303 5.24 7.66 3.98
N ARG A 304 4.56 7.55 2.84
CA ARG A 304 3.26 8.18 2.63
C ARG A 304 2.22 7.68 3.64
N SER A 305 2.22 6.38 3.94
CA SER A 305 1.33 5.76 4.94
C SER A 305 1.67 6.15 6.38
N LEU A 306 2.95 6.29 6.73
CA LEU A 306 3.39 6.70 8.08
C LEU A 306 3.20 8.19 8.36
N GLN A 307 3.11 9.00 7.31
CA GLN A 307 2.84 10.44 7.38
C GLN A 307 1.36 10.79 7.22
N ALA A 308 0.54 9.83 6.78
CA ALA A 308 -0.90 10.04 6.67
C ALA A 308 -1.48 10.32 8.07
N PRO A 309 -2.28 11.38 8.24
CA PRO A 309 -2.85 11.73 9.54
C PRO A 309 -3.73 10.58 10.04
N GLU A 310 -3.60 10.22 11.32
CA GLU A 310 -4.50 9.26 11.96
C GLU A 310 -5.94 9.75 11.83
N ARG A 311 -6.85 8.83 11.49
CA ARG A 311 -8.27 9.16 11.39
C ARG A 311 -8.82 9.31 12.82
N LYS A 312 -9.49 10.43 13.07
CA LYS A 312 -10.13 10.75 14.35
C LYS A 312 -11.56 10.29 14.37
#